data_AF-A0A3Q9G3B0-F1
#
_entry.id   AF-A0A3Q9G3B0-F1
#
_cell.length_a   1.000
_cell.length_b   1.000
_cell.length_c   1.000
_cell.angle_alpha   90.00
_cell.angle_beta   90.00
_cell.angle_gamma   90.00
#
_symmetry.space_group_name_H-M   'P 1'
#
loop_
_entity.id
_entity.type
_entity.pdbx_description
1 polymer ?
#
loop_
_entity_poly.entity_id
_entity_poly.type
_entity_poly.pdbx_seq_one_letter_code
_entity_poly.pdbx_strand_id
1 'polypeptide(L)'
;MASRKQMHKLVDSLDHPFYGPEPVEDHHGGGLWVKDDQGWFMVRNMAGIEWSAQFCADPAKVDLLRQNARRLYAGFPDAVEELGIRELLDTPITDADGVQRWTDSICNASVPLAKKDHSAELPKGGGVHHYPSPITEIGFFKRDDFILWVTDDAGEPVAVAPVDRRGSGDGRVNVLFASEQSPLHAELHKAQAKGQALVLDAGHAVARAAFARQA
;
A
#
# COMPACT_ATOMS: atom_id res chain seq x y z
N MET A 1 11.95 -9.50 -1.10
CA MET A 1 11.07 -9.90 0.03
C MET A 1 10.49 -11.27 -0.23
N ALA A 2 10.07 -12.01 0.80
CA ALA A 2 9.57 -13.39 0.66
C ALA A 2 8.27 -13.46 -0.16
N SER A 3 7.35 -12.51 0.07
CA SER A 3 6.09 -12.34 -0.67
C SER A 3 6.31 -12.20 -2.18
N ARG A 4 7.16 -11.25 -2.61
CA ARG A 4 7.53 -11.10 -4.03
C ARG A 4 7.95 -12.41 -4.70
N LYS A 5 8.86 -13.17 -4.05
CA LYS A 5 9.35 -14.44 -4.61
C LYS A 5 8.22 -15.47 -4.73
N GLN A 6 7.31 -15.50 -3.77
CA GLN A 6 6.16 -16.39 -3.78
C GLN A 6 5.12 -15.95 -4.82
N MET A 7 4.86 -14.65 -4.97
CA MET A 7 3.99 -14.09 -6.01
C MET A 7 4.50 -14.50 -7.40
N HIS A 8 5.79 -14.33 -7.69
CA HIS A 8 6.34 -14.76 -8.99
C HIS A 8 6.14 -16.26 -9.24
N LYS A 9 6.37 -17.12 -8.24
CA LYS A 9 6.08 -18.56 -8.38
C LYS A 9 4.62 -18.86 -8.69
N LEU A 10 3.69 -18.10 -8.11
CA LEU A 10 2.26 -18.26 -8.39
C LEU A 10 1.95 -17.83 -9.82
N VAL A 11 2.44 -16.66 -10.24
CA VAL A 11 2.28 -16.15 -11.61
C VAL A 11 2.87 -17.12 -12.64
N ASP A 12 4.05 -17.68 -12.38
CA ASP A 12 4.72 -18.67 -13.25
C ASP A 12 3.91 -19.96 -13.41
N SER A 13 2.99 -20.25 -12.47
CA SER A 13 2.11 -21.43 -12.52
C SER A 13 0.82 -21.19 -13.29
N LEU A 14 0.54 -19.96 -13.72
CA LEU A 14 -0.67 -19.61 -14.47
C LEU A 14 -0.43 -19.72 -15.98
N ASP A 15 -1.36 -20.37 -16.68
CA ASP A 15 -1.36 -20.37 -18.16
C ASP A 15 -1.51 -18.95 -18.73
N HIS A 16 -2.28 -18.10 -18.02
CA HIS A 16 -2.59 -16.73 -18.42
C HIS A 16 -2.53 -15.77 -17.20
N PRO A 17 -1.46 -14.98 -17.06
CA PRO A 17 -1.36 -13.97 -16.01
C PRO A 17 -2.46 -12.88 -16.12
N PHE A 18 -3.08 -12.53 -14.99
CA PHE A 18 -4.30 -11.70 -14.94
C PHE A 18 -4.18 -10.29 -15.54
N TYR A 19 -3.05 -9.61 -15.31
CA TYR A 19 -2.86 -8.20 -15.67
C TYR A 19 -1.80 -7.97 -16.75
N GLY A 20 -1.58 -8.99 -17.57
CA GLY A 20 -0.69 -8.91 -18.73
C GLY A 20 0.63 -9.66 -18.55
N PRO A 21 1.42 -9.75 -19.64
CA PRO A 21 2.62 -10.56 -19.68
C PRO A 21 3.75 -9.99 -18.83
N GLU A 22 4.71 -10.85 -18.49
CA GLU A 22 5.95 -10.49 -17.81
C GLU A 22 6.75 -9.39 -18.53
N PRO A 23 7.59 -8.62 -17.81
CA PRO A 23 7.86 -8.72 -16.37
C PRO A 23 6.81 -8.02 -15.51
N VAL A 24 6.33 -8.73 -14.49
CA VAL A 24 5.44 -8.16 -13.46
C VAL A 24 6.26 -7.65 -12.27
N GLU A 25 5.75 -6.60 -11.64
CA GLU A 25 6.25 -6.02 -10.40
C GLU A 25 5.32 -6.41 -9.23
N ASP A 26 5.89 -6.47 -8.03
CA ASP A 26 5.17 -6.76 -6.79
C ASP A 26 4.65 -5.46 -6.21
N HIS A 27 3.34 -5.24 -6.32
CA HIS A 27 2.68 -4.02 -5.86
C HIS A 27 1.95 -4.23 -4.53
N HIS A 28 2.34 -3.47 -3.52
CA HIS A 28 1.67 -3.37 -2.22
C HIS A 28 0.26 -2.78 -2.33
N GLY A 29 -0.73 -3.64 -2.61
CA GLY A 29 -2.07 -3.18 -2.97
C GLY A 29 -3.22 -4.15 -2.67
N GLY A 30 -3.05 -5.07 -1.71
CA GLY A 30 -4.12 -5.91 -1.18
C GLY A 30 -4.38 -7.20 -1.96
N GLY A 31 -3.34 -7.84 -2.51
CA GLY A 31 -3.48 -9.13 -3.21
C GLY A 31 -3.81 -10.28 -2.25
N LEU A 32 -4.91 -11.00 -2.50
CA LEU A 32 -5.31 -12.21 -1.78
C LEU A 32 -5.34 -13.38 -2.76
N TRP A 33 -4.29 -14.21 -2.72
CA TRP A 33 -4.17 -15.39 -3.58
C TRP A 33 -4.92 -16.57 -2.99
N VAL A 34 -5.81 -17.17 -3.77
CA VAL A 34 -6.66 -18.30 -3.41
C VAL A 34 -6.57 -19.38 -4.48
N LYS A 35 -6.99 -20.60 -4.15
CA LYS A 35 -6.86 -21.77 -5.01
C LYS A 35 -8.12 -22.61 -4.94
N ASP A 36 -8.69 -22.92 -6.10
CA ASP A 36 -9.78 -23.90 -6.24
C ASP A 36 -9.35 -25.05 -7.17
N ASP A 37 -10.32 -25.84 -7.65
CA ASP A 37 -10.08 -26.96 -8.57
C ASP A 37 -9.60 -26.52 -9.96
N GLN A 38 -9.73 -25.24 -10.31
CA GLN A 38 -9.22 -24.64 -11.54
C GLN A 38 -7.81 -24.05 -11.38
N GLY A 39 -7.29 -24.00 -10.15
CA GLY A 39 -5.94 -23.55 -9.85
C GLY A 39 -5.90 -22.21 -9.11
N TRP A 40 -4.77 -21.51 -9.21
CA TRP A 40 -4.54 -20.26 -8.51
C TRP A 40 -5.26 -19.09 -9.17
N PHE A 41 -5.91 -18.27 -8.36
CA PHE A 41 -6.43 -16.97 -8.76
C PHE A 41 -6.27 -15.94 -7.65
N MET A 42 -6.44 -14.67 -7.99
CA MET A 42 -6.26 -13.56 -7.05
C MET A 42 -7.54 -12.75 -6.90
N VAL A 43 -7.90 -12.48 -5.65
CA VAL A 43 -8.91 -11.47 -5.28
C VAL A 43 -8.16 -10.24 -4.77
N ARG A 44 -8.60 -9.04 -5.14
CA ARG A 44 -8.02 -7.79 -4.59
C ARG A 44 -8.89 -7.26 -3.47
N ASN A 45 -8.29 -7.00 -2.31
CA ASN A 45 -8.91 -6.27 -1.23
C ASN A 45 -8.92 -4.77 -1.58
N MET A 46 -10.07 -4.10 -1.40
CA MET A 46 -10.19 -2.67 -1.67
C MET A 46 -9.27 -1.82 -0.79
N ALA A 47 -9.00 -2.22 0.46
CA ALA A 47 -8.09 -1.49 1.33
C ALA A 47 -6.71 -2.15 1.34
N GLY A 48 -6.02 -2.10 0.20
CA GLY A 48 -4.62 -2.53 0.11
C GLY A 48 -3.71 -1.56 0.85
N ILE A 49 -2.74 -2.07 1.60
CA ILE A 49 -1.79 -1.22 2.32
C ILE A 49 -0.56 -1.02 1.46
N GLU A 50 -0.44 0.18 0.89
CA GLU A 50 0.82 0.62 0.31
C GLU A 50 1.94 0.64 1.33
N TRP A 51 3.16 0.38 0.87
CA TRP A 51 4.30 0.24 1.78
C TRP A 51 4.49 1.45 2.69
N SER A 52 4.40 2.68 2.17
CA SER A 52 4.56 3.89 2.99
C SER A 52 3.36 4.18 3.90
N ALA A 53 2.18 3.67 3.57
CA ALA A 53 0.96 3.93 4.33
C ALA A 53 0.93 3.18 5.68
N GLN A 54 1.73 2.12 5.82
CA GLN A 54 1.83 1.33 7.05
C GLN A 54 2.12 2.20 8.29
N PHE A 55 2.89 3.27 8.13
CA PHE A 55 3.33 4.12 9.23
C PHE A 55 2.22 4.96 9.86
N CYS A 56 1.14 5.22 9.11
CA CYS A 56 -0.06 5.87 9.64
C CYS A 56 -1.21 4.89 9.92
N ALA A 57 -1.01 3.59 9.69
CA ALA A 57 -2.07 2.60 9.83
C ALA A 57 -2.48 2.40 11.29
N ASP A 58 -3.76 2.18 11.51
CA ASP A 58 -4.30 1.76 12.79
C ASP A 58 -4.30 0.23 12.88
N PRO A 59 -3.55 -0.39 13.82
CA PRO A 59 -3.49 -1.84 13.96
C PRO A 59 -4.87 -2.49 14.10
N ALA A 60 -5.83 -1.85 14.78
CA ALA A 60 -7.16 -2.41 14.92
C ALA A 60 -7.93 -2.43 13.59
N LYS A 61 -7.76 -1.40 12.76
CA LYS A 61 -8.39 -1.36 11.42
C LYS A 61 -7.72 -2.34 10.46
N VAL A 62 -6.39 -2.49 10.55
CA VAL A 62 -5.66 -3.51 9.77
C VAL A 62 -6.04 -4.93 10.23
N ASP A 63 -6.28 -5.15 11.53
CA ASP A 63 -6.75 -6.44 12.03
C ASP A 63 -8.12 -6.81 11.44
N LEU A 64 -9.02 -5.84 11.21
CA LEU A 64 -10.28 -6.11 10.50
C LEU A 64 -10.05 -6.61 9.07
N LEU A 65 -9.03 -6.10 8.38
CA LEU A 65 -8.64 -6.60 7.05
C LEU A 65 -8.14 -8.04 7.13
N ARG A 66 -7.29 -8.36 8.12
CA ARG A 66 -6.84 -9.73 8.39
C ARG A 66 -8.02 -10.66 8.72
N GLN A 67 -8.95 -10.23 9.56
CA GLN A 67 -10.13 -11.02 9.92
C GLN A 67 -11.01 -11.31 8.69
N ASN A 68 -11.19 -10.32 7.81
CA ASN A 68 -11.91 -10.52 6.55
C ASN A 68 -11.18 -11.50 5.64
N ALA A 69 -9.86 -11.37 5.49
CA ALA A 69 -9.04 -12.33 4.74
C ALA A 69 -9.13 -13.74 5.34
N ARG A 70 -9.06 -13.89 6.67
CA ARG A 70 -9.25 -15.18 7.35
C ARG A 70 -10.58 -15.82 7.01
N ARG A 71 -11.67 -15.04 6.93
CA ARG A 71 -12.99 -15.54 6.51
C ARG A 71 -13.00 -15.98 5.06
N LEU A 72 -12.34 -15.24 4.16
CA LEU A 72 -12.15 -15.67 2.77
C LEU A 72 -11.40 -17.01 2.70
N TYR A 73 -10.24 -17.08 3.35
CA TYR A 73 -9.37 -18.25 3.36
C TYR A 73 -9.96 -19.48 4.03
N ALA A 74 -10.96 -19.33 4.91
CA ALA A 74 -11.73 -20.46 5.42
C ALA A 74 -12.46 -21.24 4.30
N GLY A 75 -12.77 -20.59 3.17
CA GLY A 75 -13.31 -21.23 1.98
C GLY A 75 -12.26 -21.85 1.05
N PHE A 76 -10.96 -21.60 1.29
CA PHE A 76 -9.85 -22.02 0.44
C PHE A 76 -8.70 -22.62 1.28
N PRO A 77 -8.93 -23.74 1.98
CA PRO A 77 -7.95 -24.32 2.90
C PRO A 77 -6.63 -24.73 2.25
N ASP A 78 -6.66 -25.23 1.00
CA ASP A 78 -5.45 -25.61 0.27
C ASP A 78 -4.54 -24.41 0.02
N ALA A 79 -5.12 -23.24 -0.25
CA ALA A 79 -4.35 -22.00 -0.37
C ALA A 79 -3.65 -21.63 0.94
N VAL A 80 -4.29 -21.85 2.09
CA VAL A 80 -3.70 -21.57 3.41
C VAL A 80 -2.48 -22.45 3.65
N GLU A 81 -2.59 -23.74 3.35
CA GLU A 81 -1.52 -24.72 3.54
C GLU A 81 -0.36 -24.49 2.57
N GLU A 82 -0.65 -24.33 1.27
CA GLU A 82 0.39 -24.14 0.25
C GLU A 82 1.10 -22.80 0.38
N LEU A 83 0.40 -21.73 0.79
CA LEU A 83 1.03 -20.44 1.02
C LEU A 83 1.74 -20.36 2.38
N GLY A 84 1.44 -21.27 3.32
CA GLY A 84 1.99 -21.26 4.68
C GLY A 84 1.53 -20.07 5.52
N ILE A 85 0.30 -19.57 5.30
CA ILE A 85 -0.19 -18.31 5.89
C ILE A 85 -1.05 -18.48 7.15
N ARG A 86 -1.17 -19.71 7.68
CA ARG A 86 -2.03 -19.98 8.84
C ARG A 86 -1.69 -19.09 10.04
N GLU A 87 -0.42 -18.95 10.38
CA GLU A 87 0.03 -18.09 11.49
C GLU A 87 -0.31 -16.61 11.23
N LEU A 88 -0.09 -16.12 10.00
CA LEU A 88 -0.45 -14.75 9.61
C LEU A 88 -1.96 -14.50 9.77
N LEU A 89 -2.80 -15.47 9.39
CA LEU A 89 -4.24 -15.37 9.49
C LEU A 89 -4.77 -15.53 10.91
N ASP A 90 -4.10 -16.29 11.77
CA ASP A 90 -4.56 -16.56 13.14
C ASP A 90 -3.98 -15.61 14.19
N THR A 91 -2.93 -14.85 13.86
CA THR A 91 -2.29 -13.89 14.78
C THR A 91 -2.94 -12.50 14.70
N PRO A 92 -3.54 -11.98 15.78
CA PRO A 92 -4.09 -10.63 15.80
C PRO A 92 -3.03 -9.55 15.56
N ILE A 93 -3.42 -8.50 14.83
CA ILE A 93 -2.60 -7.32 14.60
C ILE A 93 -2.93 -6.29 15.67
N THR A 94 -1.96 -6.00 16.54
CA THR A 94 -2.17 -5.14 17.73
C THR A 94 -1.20 -3.96 17.80
N ASP A 95 -0.15 -3.98 16.98
CA ASP A 95 0.93 -3.00 16.99
C ASP A 95 1.48 -2.73 15.57
N ALA A 96 2.47 -1.84 15.49
CA ALA A 96 3.11 -1.46 14.23
C ALA A 96 3.86 -2.62 13.58
N ASP A 97 4.44 -3.53 14.36
CA ASP A 97 5.17 -4.69 13.82
C ASP A 97 4.19 -5.69 13.18
N GLY A 98 3.00 -5.88 13.75
CA GLY A 98 1.92 -6.64 13.14
C GLY A 98 1.41 -6.02 11.85
N VAL A 99 1.27 -4.69 11.79
CA VAL A 99 0.94 -3.97 10.55
C VAL A 99 2.02 -4.18 9.49
N GLN A 100 3.29 -4.07 9.85
CA GLN A 100 4.41 -4.28 8.92
C GLN A 100 4.39 -5.71 8.37
N ARG A 101 4.24 -6.72 9.25
CA ARG A 101 4.14 -8.13 8.85
C ARG A 101 2.99 -8.36 7.86
N TRP A 102 1.83 -7.73 8.08
CA TRP A 102 0.70 -7.81 7.15
C TRP A 102 0.99 -7.12 5.82
N THR A 103 1.50 -5.89 5.87
CA THR A 103 1.85 -5.07 4.69
C THR A 103 2.78 -5.82 3.75
N ASP A 104 3.82 -6.46 4.28
CA ASP A 104 4.82 -7.18 3.48
C ASP A 104 4.42 -8.62 3.12
N SER A 105 3.26 -9.10 3.58
CA SER A 105 2.81 -10.48 3.36
C SER A 105 2.25 -10.75 1.96
N ILE A 106 2.13 -12.03 1.60
CA ILE A 106 1.40 -12.50 0.41
C ILE A 106 -0.13 -12.23 0.49
N CYS A 107 -0.64 -11.74 1.61
CA CYS A 107 -2.04 -11.31 1.74
C CYS A 107 -2.20 -9.79 1.54
N ASN A 108 -1.15 -9.09 1.09
CA ASN A 108 -1.19 -7.67 0.76
C ASN A 108 -0.26 -7.27 -0.40
N ALA A 109 1.05 -7.55 -0.28
CA ALA A 109 2.09 -7.09 -1.20
C ALA A 109 1.96 -7.61 -2.64
N SER A 110 1.27 -8.73 -2.81
CA SER A 110 1.36 -9.59 -3.97
C SER A 110 0.35 -9.30 -5.06
N VAL A 111 0.29 -8.05 -5.53
CA VAL A 111 -0.48 -7.71 -6.73
C VAL A 111 0.48 -7.70 -7.93
N PRO A 112 0.36 -8.63 -8.90
CA PRO A 112 1.27 -8.71 -10.04
C PRO A 112 0.88 -7.67 -11.09
N LEU A 113 1.54 -6.53 -11.12
CA LEU A 113 1.27 -5.46 -12.09
C LEU A 113 2.40 -5.36 -13.12
N ALA A 114 2.09 -5.20 -14.40
CA ALA A 114 3.10 -4.80 -15.36
C ALA A 114 3.58 -3.38 -15.01
N LYS A 115 4.86 -3.07 -15.29
CA LYS A 115 5.46 -1.77 -14.96
C LYS A 115 4.64 -0.55 -15.42
N LYS A 116 4.01 -0.64 -16.59
CA LYS A 116 3.15 0.44 -17.13
C LYS A 116 1.87 0.66 -16.30
N ASP A 117 1.38 -0.37 -15.64
CA ASP A 117 0.16 -0.34 -14.84
C ASP A 117 0.49 -0.10 -13.36
N HIS A 118 1.74 -0.33 -12.96
CA HIS A 118 2.22 -0.01 -11.63
C HIS A 118 2.58 1.48 -11.48
N SER A 119 3.51 1.96 -12.32
CA SER A 119 4.21 3.24 -12.06
C SER A 119 4.32 4.19 -13.26
N ALA A 120 3.71 3.90 -14.42
CA ALA A 120 3.79 4.83 -15.55
C ALA A 120 2.83 6.02 -15.38
N GLU A 121 3.21 7.13 -16.03
CA GLU A 121 2.45 8.37 -16.10
C GLU A 121 1.95 8.60 -17.54
N LEU A 122 0.92 9.44 -17.70
CA LEU A 122 0.41 9.79 -19.02
C LEU A 122 1.47 10.52 -19.88
N PRO A 123 1.49 10.32 -21.21
CA PRO A 123 0.62 9.42 -21.99
C PRO A 123 1.16 7.98 -22.08
N LYS A 124 2.23 7.65 -21.35
CA LYS A 124 2.91 6.33 -21.44
C LYS A 124 2.13 5.22 -20.73
N GLY A 125 1.29 5.56 -19.75
CA GLY A 125 0.42 4.64 -19.04
C GLY A 125 -0.30 5.32 -17.88
N GLY A 126 -1.28 4.64 -17.31
CA GLY A 126 -2.11 5.14 -16.21
C GLY A 126 -1.85 4.38 -14.91
N GLY A 127 -0.61 4.39 -14.43
CA GLY A 127 -0.19 3.52 -13.34
C GLY A 127 -0.97 3.77 -12.05
N VAL A 128 -1.15 2.72 -11.23
CA VAL A 128 -1.86 2.83 -9.96
C VAL A 128 -1.19 3.81 -9.00
N HIS A 129 0.13 4.05 -9.12
CA HIS A 129 0.82 5.11 -8.36
C HIS A 129 0.61 6.52 -8.91
N HIS A 130 0.20 6.67 -10.16
CA HIS A 130 -0.09 7.97 -10.78
C HIS A 130 -1.50 8.47 -10.44
N TYR A 131 -2.45 7.57 -10.18
CA TYR A 131 -3.84 7.88 -9.87
C TYR A 131 -4.19 7.51 -8.44
N PRO A 132 -5.18 8.16 -7.81
CA PRO A 132 -5.30 8.17 -6.35
C PRO A 132 -5.74 6.85 -5.70
N SER A 133 -5.75 5.70 -6.39
CA SER A 133 -6.26 4.45 -5.81
C SER A 133 -5.47 3.98 -4.58
N PRO A 134 -4.12 3.89 -4.56
CA PRO A 134 -3.47 3.57 -3.30
C PRO A 134 -3.66 4.64 -2.23
N ILE A 135 -3.72 5.91 -2.61
CA ILE A 135 -3.75 7.05 -1.67
C ILE A 135 -5.11 7.16 -0.99
N THR A 136 -6.20 7.07 -1.76
CA THR A 136 -7.57 7.16 -1.22
C THR A 136 -7.90 5.96 -0.34
N GLU A 137 -7.33 4.80 -0.64
CA GLU A 137 -7.48 3.58 0.16
C GLU A 137 -6.90 3.73 1.58
N ILE A 138 -5.87 4.57 1.77
CA ILE A 138 -5.30 4.90 3.10
C ILE A 138 -6.38 5.40 4.08
N GLY A 139 -7.41 6.08 3.57
CA GLY A 139 -8.52 6.58 4.37
C GLY A 139 -9.27 5.48 5.15
N PHE A 140 -9.27 4.23 4.66
CA PHE A 140 -9.99 3.12 5.30
C PHE A 140 -9.27 2.57 6.54
N PHE A 141 -7.95 2.70 6.63
CA PHE A 141 -7.17 2.04 7.68
C PHE A 141 -6.25 2.98 8.48
N LYS A 142 -6.02 4.22 8.05
CA LYS A 142 -5.21 5.16 8.83
C LYS A 142 -5.80 5.42 10.21
N ARG A 143 -4.94 5.84 11.14
CA ARG A 143 -5.37 6.39 12.43
C ARG A 143 -6.19 7.65 12.24
N ASP A 144 -7.14 7.89 13.14
CA ASP A 144 -8.05 9.02 13.05
C ASP A 144 -7.36 10.36 13.33
N ASP A 145 -6.26 10.32 14.09
CA ASP A 145 -5.42 11.45 14.45
C ASP A 145 -4.34 11.80 13.41
N PHE A 146 -4.20 11.02 12.34
CA PHE A 146 -3.36 11.38 11.20
C PHE A 146 -4.20 12.02 10.09
N ILE A 147 -3.80 13.19 9.59
CA ILE A 147 -4.49 13.88 8.50
C ILE A 147 -3.77 13.55 7.18
N LEU A 148 -4.33 12.62 6.42
CA LEU A 148 -3.80 12.18 5.12
C LEU A 148 -3.80 13.31 4.08
N TRP A 149 -4.93 14.00 3.95
CA TRP A 149 -5.15 15.08 3.00
C TRP A 149 -5.05 16.41 3.74
N VAL A 150 -4.01 17.17 3.46
CA VAL A 150 -3.80 18.52 3.99
C VAL A 150 -3.82 19.54 2.86
N THR A 151 -3.80 20.82 3.22
CA THR A 151 -3.73 21.93 2.29
C THR A 151 -2.34 22.57 2.41
N ASP A 152 -1.69 22.86 1.29
CA ASP A 152 -0.43 23.59 1.27
C ASP A 152 -0.63 25.12 1.38
N ASP A 153 0.46 25.88 1.33
CA ASP A 153 0.43 27.35 1.44
C ASP A 153 -0.26 28.04 0.25
N ALA A 154 -0.47 27.33 -0.87
CA ALA A 154 -1.20 27.81 -2.03
C ALA A 154 -2.71 27.52 -1.94
N GLY A 155 -3.17 26.83 -0.90
CA GLY A 155 -4.57 26.42 -0.77
C GLY A 155 -4.89 25.10 -1.48
N GLU A 156 -3.87 24.37 -1.93
CA GLU A 156 -4.01 23.20 -2.78
C GLU A 156 -3.93 21.87 -1.99
N PRO A 157 -4.69 20.84 -2.39
CA PRO A 157 -4.70 19.56 -1.69
C PRO A 157 -3.42 18.76 -1.93
N VAL A 158 -2.86 18.24 -0.83
CA VAL A 158 -1.65 17.41 -0.81
C VAL A 158 -1.93 16.18 0.04
N ALA A 159 -1.63 14.98 -0.49
CA ALA A 159 -1.69 13.75 0.29
C ALA A 159 -0.31 13.36 0.78
N VAL A 160 -0.22 12.91 2.04
CA VAL A 160 1.04 12.54 2.66
C VAL A 160 0.95 11.27 3.51
N ALA A 161 2.08 10.60 3.70
CA ALA A 161 2.26 9.55 4.71
C ALA A 161 3.47 9.87 5.60
N PRO A 162 3.50 9.39 6.86
CA PRO A 162 4.69 9.48 7.70
C PRO A 162 5.87 8.72 7.07
N VAL A 163 7.10 9.11 7.40
CA VAL A 163 8.30 8.37 6.96
C VAL A 163 8.68 7.23 7.91
N ASP A 164 8.15 7.23 9.13
CA ASP A 164 8.43 6.23 10.16
C ASP A 164 7.21 6.04 11.07
N ARG A 165 7.20 4.95 11.84
CA ARG A 165 6.11 4.55 12.73
C ARG A 165 5.81 5.61 13.79
N ARG A 166 4.52 5.72 14.15
CA ARG A 166 4.06 6.53 15.28
C ARG A 166 4.89 6.25 16.54
N GLY A 167 5.32 7.31 17.21
CA GLY A 167 6.13 7.24 18.43
C GLY A 167 7.65 7.22 18.18
N SER A 168 8.12 7.22 16.93
CA SER A 168 9.56 7.34 16.60
C SER A 168 10.15 8.72 16.92
N GLY A 169 9.30 9.75 16.98
CA GLY A 169 9.72 11.15 17.03
C GLY A 169 10.03 11.76 15.67
N ASP A 170 9.87 11.00 14.57
CA ASP A 170 10.06 11.51 13.21
C ASP A 170 8.79 12.21 12.71
N GLY A 171 8.85 13.54 12.63
CA GLY A 171 7.75 14.37 12.13
C GLY A 171 7.78 14.61 10.62
N ARG A 172 8.68 13.96 9.87
CA ARG A 172 8.76 14.12 8.42
C ARG A 172 7.64 13.36 7.72
N VAL A 173 7.26 13.84 6.54
CA VAL A 173 6.23 13.21 5.70
C VAL A 173 6.72 12.98 4.28
N ASN A 174 6.34 11.85 3.69
CA ASN A 174 6.45 11.59 2.27
C ASN A 174 5.22 12.15 1.54
N VAL A 175 5.45 12.96 0.51
CA VAL A 175 4.38 13.48 -0.35
C VAL A 175 3.98 12.39 -1.35
N LEU A 176 2.71 11.97 -1.27
CA LEU A 176 2.14 10.95 -2.13
C LEU A 176 1.44 11.55 -3.35
N PHE A 177 0.85 12.74 -3.18
CA PHE A 177 0.15 13.48 -4.23
C PHE A 177 0.20 14.98 -3.93
N ALA A 178 0.27 15.79 -4.98
CA ALA A 178 0.05 17.23 -4.94
C ALA A 178 -0.71 17.64 -6.21
N SER A 179 -1.75 18.47 -6.06
CA SER A 179 -2.52 18.98 -7.21
C SER A 179 -1.62 19.75 -8.19
N GLU A 180 -1.98 19.83 -9.46
CA GLU A 180 -1.15 20.50 -10.48
C GLU A 180 -0.83 21.97 -10.15
N GLN A 181 -1.70 22.64 -9.40
CA GLN A 181 -1.54 24.03 -8.97
C GLN A 181 -0.66 24.18 -7.72
N SER A 182 -0.40 23.08 -7.01
CA SER A 182 0.50 23.06 -5.86
C SER A 182 1.96 23.31 -6.27
N PRO A 183 2.71 24.17 -5.57
CA PRO A 183 4.17 24.28 -5.74
C PRO A 183 4.90 22.93 -5.55
N LEU A 184 4.34 22.03 -4.73
CA LEU A 184 4.92 20.71 -4.46
C LEU A 184 4.76 19.74 -5.64
N HIS A 185 3.87 20.01 -6.60
CA HIS A 185 3.65 19.13 -7.74
C HIS A 185 4.90 18.95 -8.60
N ALA A 186 5.57 20.05 -8.95
CA ALA A 186 6.81 20.00 -9.73
C ALA A 186 7.95 19.32 -8.95
N GLU A 187 8.01 19.53 -7.63
CA GLU A 187 8.99 18.87 -6.76
C GLU A 187 8.75 17.36 -6.67
N LEU A 188 7.49 16.95 -6.56
CA LEU A 188 7.08 15.56 -6.50
C LEU A 188 7.46 14.83 -7.78
N HIS A 189 7.09 15.37 -8.95
CA HIS A 189 7.47 14.79 -10.24
C HIS A 189 8.98 14.74 -10.44
N LYS A 190 9.72 15.76 -9.99
CA LYS A 190 11.19 15.77 -10.08
C LYS A 190 11.83 14.69 -9.20
N ALA A 191 11.26 14.41 -8.02
CA ALA A 191 11.70 13.32 -7.15
C ALA A 191 11.37 11.95 -7.77
N GLN A 192 10.13 11.76 -8.23
CA GLN A 192 9.66 10.52 -8.86
C GLN A 192 10.43 10.18 -10.14
N ALA A 193 10.76 11.17 -10.97
CA ALA A 193 11.59 10.98 -12.17
C ALA A 193 13.00 10.44 -11.85
N LYS A 194 13.46 10.58 -10.60
CA LYS A 194 14.73 10.03 -10.09
C LYS A 194 14.55 8.73 -9.29
N GLY A 195 13.32 8.20 -9.19
CA GLY A 195 12.99 7.07 -8.33
C GLY A 195 13.11 7.41 -6.84
N GLN A 196 12.90 8.67 -6.46
CA GLN A 196 13.03 9.16 -5.09
C GLN A 196 11.67 9.60 -4.54
N ALA A 197 11.50 9.47 -3.22
CA ALA A 197 10.39 10.08 -2.49
C ALA A 197 10.63 11.59 -2.31
N LEU A 198 9.57 12.39 -2.36
CA LEU A 198 9.62 13.79 -1.90
C LEU A 198 9.30 13.79 -0.41
N VAL A 199 10.33 14.00 0.42
CA VAL A 199 10.18 14.06 1.87
C VAL A 199 10.22 15.50 2.34
N LEU A 200 9.21 15.92 3.09
CA LEU A 200 9.15 17.22 3.73
C LEU A 200 9.59 17.10 5.19
N ASP A 201 10.38 18.07 5.63
CA ASP A 201 10.86 18.12 7.01
C ASP A 201 9.73 18.36 8.02
N ALA A 202 9.93 17.98 9.28
CA ALA A 202 8.95 18.18 10.36
C ALA A 202 8.55 19.66 10.56
N GLY A 203 9.43 20.59 10.17
CA GLY A 203 9.18 22.03 10.18
C GLY A 203 8.37 22.54 8.98
N HIS A 204 7.97 21.71 8.04
CA HIS A 204 7.15 22.12 6.89
C HIS A 204 5.68 22.28 7.31
N ALA A 205 4.96 23.25 6.73
CA ALA A 205 3.55 23.52 7.05
C ALA A 205 2.66 22.29 6.83
N VAL A 206 2.80 21.64 5.67
CA VAL A 206 2.16 20.36 5.32
C VAL A 206 2.43 19.26 6.37
N ALA A 207 3.69 19.09 6.80
CA ALA A 207 4.04 18.08 7.79
C ALA A 207 3.37 18.35 9.15
N ARG A 208 3.45 19.60 9.64
CA ARG A 208 2.76 20.01 10.87
C ARG A 208 1.26 19.80 10.78
N ALA A 209 0.65 20.16 9.65
CA ALA A 209 -0.77 19.97 9.42
C ALA A 209 -1.17 18.49 9.46
N ALA A 210 -0.36 17.60 8.88
CA ALA A 210 -0.62 16.16 8.87
C ALA A 210 -0.64 15.54 10.26
N PHE A 211 0.22 16.05 11.16
CA PHE A 211 0.36 15.61 12.55
C PHE A 211 -0.44 16.44 13.55
N ALA A 212 -1.22 17.45 13.13
CA ALA A 212 -1.82 18.45 14.02
C ALA A 212 -2.77 17.91 15.10
N ARG A 213 -3.25 16.66 14.96
CA ARG A 213 -4.13 15.98 15.92
C ARG A 213 -3.41 14.93 16.78
N GLN A 214 -2.12 14.70 16.54
CA GLN A 214 -1.33 13.77 17.33
C GLN A 214 -0.76 14.52 18.53
N ALA A 215 -1.06 14.01 19.72
CA ALA A 215 -0.48 14.46 20.99
C ALA A 215 0.75 13.61 21.35
#